data_AF-A0A2V3J953-F1
#
_entry.id   AF-A0A2V3J953-F1
#
_cell.length_a   1.000
_cell.length_b   1.000
_cell.length_c   1.000
_cell.angle_alpha   90.00
_cell.angle_beta   90.00
_cell.angle_gamma   90.00
#
_symmetry.space_group_name_H-M   'P 1'
#
loop_
_entity.id
_entity.type
_entity.pdbx_description
1 polymer ?
#
loop_
_entity_poly.entity_id
_entity_poly.type
_entity_poly.pdbx_seq_one_letter_code
_entity_poly.pdbx_strand_id
1 'polypeptide(L)'
;MNYKGHLTVGLACALALSLALFVAVAEDLFLALPLPFFSLLHPFFSLPFFSLPFSLDFKELPLWILICLFGSLAPDLDHKHSKIHRWSYTGSVSFGAALYLLSHEPFQALAVTAALVLTVFLLSRLKHRGFTHHAPGVVIFAVLLYAAFSVLNFSSPVVVTGFGVAGYLSHLAADFFSTRSKRKANKASKQTGKRASK
;
A
#
# COMPACT_ATOMS: atom_id res chain seq x y z
N MET A 1 -6.29 -14.22 -4.26
CA MET A 1 -7.72 -13.82 -4.41
C MET A 1 -7.88 -13.39 -5.88
N ASN A 2 -8.91 -12.65 -6.33
CA ASN A 2 -8.83 -12.00 -7.66
C ASN A 2 -8.37 -10.54 -7.50
N TYR A 3 -7.95 -9.90 -8.60
CA TYR A 3 -7.44 -8.52 -8.56
C TYR A 3 -8.43 -7.50 -7.97
N LYS A 4 -9.74 -7.70 -8.20
CA LYS A 4 -10.79 -6.84 -7.64
C LYS A 4 -10.79 -6.92 -6.12
N GLY A 5 -10.68 -8.12 -5.56
CA GLY A 5 -10.59 -8.31 -4.11
C GLY A 5 -9.33 -7.67 -3.51
N HIS A 6 -8.18 -7.75 -4.19
CA HIS A 6 -6.95 -7.11 -3.72
C HIS A 6 -7.08 -5.58 -3.75
N LEU A 7 -7.69 -5.03 -4.80
CA LEU A 7 -7.98 -3.61 -4.91
C LEU A 7 -8.95 -3.13 -3.82
N THR A 8 -10.02 -3.89 -3.52
CA THR A 8 -10.98 -3.54 -2.46
C THR A 8 -10.31 -3.50 -1.10
N VAL A 9 -9.47 -4.49 -0.78
CA VAL A 9 -8.73 -4.54 0.49
C VAL A 9 -7.70 -3.40 0.56
N GLY A 10 -7.01 -3.11 -0.56
CA GLY A 10 -6.10 -1.97 -0.66
C GLY A 10 -6.80 -0.63 -0.45
N LEU A 11 -7.98 -0.42 -1.05
CA LEU A 11 -8.77 0.80 -0.87
C LEU A 11 -9.23 0.96 0.57
N ALA A 12 -9.73 -0.11 1.20
CA ALA A 12 -10.13 -0.09 2.60
C ALA A 12 -8.93 0.24 3.51
N CYS A 13 -7.75 -0.31 3.21
CA CYS A 13 -6.52 0.00 3.93
C CYS A 13 -6.11 1.47 3.76
N ALA A 14 -6.17 2.00 2.53
CA ALA A 14 -5.87 3.40 2.26
C ALA A 14 -6.80 4.33 3.04
N LEU A 15 -8.12 4.09 3.01
CA LEU A 15 -9.10 4.91 3.73
C LEU A 15 -8.89 4.84 5.25
N ALA A 16 -8.59 3.66 5.80
CA ALA A 16 -8.32 3.49 7.22
C ALA A 16 -7.06 4.26 7.66
N LEU A 17 -5.99 4.24 6.85
CA LEU A 17 -4.77 5.00 7.12
C LEU A 17 -4.98 6.50 7.02
N SER A 18 -5.70 6.96 6.00
CA SER A 18 -6.06 8.37 5.85
C SER A 18 -6.87 8.87 7.04
N LEU A 19 -7.83 8.08 7.53
CA LEU A 19 -8.60 8.40 8.72
C LEU A 19 -7.73 8.43 9.98
N ALA A 20 -6.84 7.45 10.16
CA ALA A 20 -5.94 7.39 11.30
C ALA A 20 -4.99 8.60 11.36
N LEU A 21 -4.44 9.01 10.21
CA LEU A 21 -3.61 10.22 10.11
C LEU A 21 -4.41 11.50 10.38
N PHE A 22 -5.64 11.58 9.88
CA PHE A 22 -6.51 12.71 10.15
C PHE A 22 -6.82 12.84 11.65
N VAL A 23 -7.12 11.72 12.33
CA VAL A 23 -7.34 11.69 13.79
C VAL A 23 -6.09 12.12 14.55
N ALA A 24 -4.92 11.59 14.19
CA ALA A 24 -3.65 11.95 14.84
C ALA A 24 -3.35 13.47 14.73
N VAL A 25 -3.53 14.06 13.55
CA VAL A 25 -3.33 15.51 13.34
C VAL A 25 -4.40 16.33 14.07
N ALA A 26 -5.64 15.85 14.11
CA ALA A 26 -6.69 16.52 14.87
C ALA A 26 -6.39 16.52 16.37
N GLU A 27 -5.92 15.40 16.93
CA GLU A 27 -5.50 15.32 18.34
C GLU A 27 -4.39 16.31 18.65
N ASP A 28 -3.35 16.41 17.81
CA ASP A 28 -2.28 17.42 17.97
C ASP A 28 -2.82 18.86 17.93
N LEU A 29 -3.77 19.16 17.04
CA LEU A 29 -4.42 20.48 16.95
C LEU A 29 -5.31 20.77 18.17
N PHE A 30 -6.03 19.77 18.68
CA PHE A 30 -6.86 19.89 19.86
C PHE A 30 -6.02 20.07 21.14
N LEU A 31 -4.88 19.40 21.24
CA LEU A 31 -3.92 19.57 22.34
C LEU A 31 -3.17 20.92 22.29
N ALA A 32 -3.05 21.53 21.10
CA ALA A 32 -2.45 22.84 20.91
C ALA A 32 -3.40 24.02 21.21
N LEU A 33 -4.71 23.78 21.39
CA LEU A 33 -5.67 24.83 21.73
C LEU A 33 -5.62 25.15 23.24
N PRO A 34 -5.39 26.41 23.64
CA PRO A 34 -5.44 26.81 25.05
C PRO A 34 -6.90 26.93 25.49
N LEU A 35 -7.55 25.81 25.80
CA LEU A 35 -8.91 25.81 26.37
C LEU A 35 -8.89 25.30 27.81
N PRO A 36 -9.48 26.04 28.78
CA PRO A 36 -9.43 25.71 30.21
C PRO A 36 -10.33 24.51 30.61
N PHE A 37 -10.88 23.75 29.66
CA PHE A 37 -11.86 22.69 29.91
C PHE A 37 -11.30 21.25 29.89
N PHE A 38 -10.01 21.05 29.64
CA PHE A 38 -9.44 19.72 29.34
C PHE A 38 -8.93 18.90 30.54
N SER A 39 -9.09 19.37 31.77
CA SER A 39 -8.65 18.64 32.97
C SER A 39 -9.52 17.41 33.32
N LEU A 40 -10.61 17.14 32.58
CA LEU A 40 -11.58 16.07 32.89
C LEU A 40 -11.55 14.87 31.92
N LEU A 41 -10.89 14.97 30.75
CA LEU A 41 -10.81 13.88 29.75
C LEU A 41 -9.40 13.27 29.59
N HIS A 42 -8.43 13.78 30.35
CA HIS A 42 -7.01 13.50 30.19
C HIS A 42 -6.52 12.04 30.42
N PRO A 43 -7.17 11.15 31.19
CA PRO A 43 -6.60 9.82 31.40
C PRO A 43 -6.89 8.83 30.27
N PHE A 44 -7.76 9.14 29.29
CA PHE A 44 -8.08 8.19 28.21
C PHE A 44 -7.25 8.37 26.93
N PHE A 45 -6.60 9.52 26.76
CA PHE A 45 -5.90 9.89 25.51
C PHE A 45 -4.38 10.07 25.66
N SER A 46 -3.81 9.73 26.81
CA SER A 46 -2.36 9.82 27.08
C SER A 46 -1.61 8.54 26.71
N LEU A 47 -1.85 8.00 25.52
CA LEU A 47 -0.84 7.14 24.91
C LEU A 47 0.10 8.03 24.09
N PRO A 48 1.44 7.92 24.25
CA PRO A 48 2.39 8.65 23.44
C PRO A 48 2.46 8.00 22.05
N PHE A 49 1.41 8.16 21.24
CA PHE A 49 1.42 7.72 19.86
C PHE A 49 1.42 8.95 18.96
N PHE A 50 2.56 9.14 18.29
CA PHE A 50 2.68 9.97 17.09
C PHE A 50 2.57 11.48 17.24
N SER A 51 3.59 12.11 17.84
CA SER A 51 4.07 13.34 17.22
C SER A 51 4.68 12.96 15.87
N LEU A 52 3.91 13.09 14.79
CA LEU A 52 4.40 12.82 13.44
C LEU A 52 5.49 13.85 13.12
N PRO A 53 6.78 13.46 12.98
CA PRO A 53 7.85 14.43 12.69
C PRO A 53 7.84 14.89 11.23
N PHE A 54 6.71 14.74 10.52
CA PHE A 54 6.60 14.93 9.09
C PHE A 54 5.56 16.01 8.79
N SER A 55 5.95 17.00 7.99
CA SER A 55 5.02 17.94 7.36
C SER A 55 4.09 17.18 6.41
N LEU A 56 2.80 17.08 6.78
CA LEU A 56 1.78 16.46 5.94
C LEU A 56 1.17 17.51 5.01
N ASP A 57 1.46 17.41 3.71
CA ASP A 57 0.68 18.15 2.71
C ASP A 57 -0.52 17.30 2.27
N PHE A 58 -1.70 17.60 2.82
CA PHE A 58 -2.94 16.89 2.47
C PHE A 58 -3.32 17.02 0.98
N LYS A 59 -2.71 17.94 0.22
CA LYS A 59 -2.86 17.97 -1.25
C LYS A 59 -2.32 16.70 -1.91
N GLU A 60 -1.39 16.00 -1.28
CA GLU A 60 -0.83 14.75 -1.76
C GLU A 60 -1.69 13.52 -1.40
N LEU A 61 -2.75 13.67 -0.59
CA LEU A 61 -3.60 12.57 -0.14
C LEU A 61 -4.14 11.69 -1.29
N PRO A 62 -4.61 12.24 -2.43
CA PRO A 62 -5.03 11.42 -3.57
C PRO A 62 -3.90 10.51 -4.07
N LEU A 63 -2.67 11.02 -4.10
CA LEU A 63 -1.51 10.23 -4.49
C LEU A 63 -1.21 9.14 -3.47
N TRP A 64 -1.28 9.43 -2.17
CA TRP A 64 -1.06 8.42 -1.12
C TRP A 64 -2.03 7.23 -1.27
N ILE A 65 -3.30 7.52 -1.57
CA ILE A 65 -4.31 6.50 -1.86
C ILE A 65 -3.92 5.71 -3.11
N LEU A 66 -3.56 6.38 -4.20
CA LEU A 66 -3.14 5.72 -5.44
C LEU A 66 -1.91 4.82 -5.24
N ILE A 67 -0.95 5.24 -4.43
CA ILE A 67 0.25 4.47 -4.10
C ILE A 67 -0.07 3.26 -3.21
N CYS A 68 -1.01 3.38 -2.27
CA CYS A 68 -1.51 2.23 -1.53
C CYS A 68 -2.21 1.21 -2.45
N LEU A 69 -3.06 1.68 -3.37
CA LEU A 69 -3.68 0.81 -4.37
C LEU A 69 -2.62 0.13 -5.25
N PHE A 70 -1.60 0.87 -5.69
CA PHE A 70 -0.48 0.32 -6.46
C PHE A 70 0.26 -0.76 -5.66
N GLY A 71 0.58 -0.49 -4.39
CA GLY A 71 1.19 -1.45 -3.49
C GLY A 71 0.36 -2.73 -3.34
N SER A 72 -0.97 -2.60 -3.25
CA SER A 72 -1.87 -3.77 -3.16
C SER A 72 -1.92 -4.64 -4.42
N LEU A 73 -1.48 -4.10 -5.56
CA LEU A 73 -1.41 -4.81 -6.83
C LEU A 73 0.01 -5.26 -7.18
N ALA A 74 1.03 -4.68 -6.54
CA ALA A 74 2.44 -4.93 -6.86
C ALA A 74 2.83 -6.42 -6.79
N PRO A 75 2.36 -7.24 -5.83
CA PRO A 75 2.69 -8.66 -5.80
C PRO A 75 2.21 -9.43 -7.04
N ASP A 76 1.04 -9.05 -7.59
CA ASP A 76 0.39 -9.71 -8.73
C ASP A 76 1.02 -9.34 -10.10
N LEU A 77 2.00 -8.43 -10.12
CA LEU A 77 2.77 -8.08 -11.33
C LEU A 77 3.57 -9.27 -11.88
N ASP A 78 3.90 -10.24 -11.02
CA ASP A 78 4.58 -11.48 -11.37
C ASP A 78 3.68 -12.50 -12.08
N HIS A 79 2.36 -12.26 -12.12
CA HIS A 79 1.40 -13.18 -12.71
C HIS A 79 1.25 -12.94 -14.22
N LYS A 80 2.06 -13.63 -15.04
CA LYS A 80 2.15 -13.49 -16.51
C LYS A 80 0.82 -13.51 -17.29
N HIS A 81 -0.24 -14.12 -16.77
CA HIS A 81 -1.55 -14.19 -17.42
C HIS A 81 -2.62 -13.30 -16.76
N SER A 82 -2.26 -12.52 -15.74
CA SER A 82 -3.20 -11.64 -15.07
C SER A 82 -3.49 -10.40 -15.92
N LYS A 83 -4.71 -9.86 -15.78
CA LYS A 83 -5.05 -8.55 -16.35
C LYS A 83 -4.11 -7.47 -15.81
N ILE A 84 -3.74 -7.55 -14.52
CA ILE A 84 -2.80 -6.60 -13.88
C ILE A 84 -1.46 -6.60 -14.62
N HIS A 85 -0.90 -7.76 -14.91
CA HIS A 85 0.36 -7.87 -15.65
C HIS A 85 0.24 -7.20 -17.03
N ARG A 86 -0.85 -7.45 -17.78
CA ARG A 86 -1.09 -6.80 -19.07
C ARG A 86 -1.17 -5.28 -18.97
N TRP A 87 -1.83 -4.76 -17.93
CA TRP A 87 -1.99 -3.32 -17.73
C TRP A 87 -0.78 -2.66 -17.05
N SER A 88 0.14 -3.43 -16.46
CA SER A 88 1.25 -2.88 -15.67
C SER A 88 2.22 -2.03 -16.49
N TYR A 89 2.46 -2.39 -17.74
CA TYR A 89 3.27 -1.60 -18.67
C TYR A 89 2.61 -0.28 -19.03
N THR A 90 1.36 -0.32 -19.50
CA THR A 90 0.60 0.90 -19.81
C THR A 90 0.44 1.77 -18.57
N GLY A 91 0.14 1.17 -17.42
CA GLY A 91 -0.02 1.86 -16.15
C GLY A 91 1.28 2.51 -15.66
N SER A 92 2.43 1.84 -15.77
CA SER A 92 3.73 2.43 -15.39
C SER A 92 4.12 3.58 -16.31
N VAL A 93 3.85 3.49 -17.61
CA VAL A 93 4.07 4.59 -18.56
C VAL A 93 3.12 5.75 -18.30
N SER A 94 1.82 5.51 -18.10
CA SER A 94 0.84 6.56 -17.79
C SER A 94 1.13 7.24 -16.45
N PHE A 95 1.52 6.47 -15.43
CA PHE A 95 1.93 7.02 -14.14
C PHE A 95 3.20 7.87 -14.28
N GLY A 96 4.18 7.37 -15.04
CA GLY A 96 5.38 8.13 -15.35
C GLY A 96 5.12 9.42 -16.13
N ALA A 97 4.18 9.39 -17.08
CA ALA A 97 3.74 10.59 -17.78
C ALA A 97 3.05 11.59 -16.85
N ALA A 98 2.22 11.12 -15.91
CA ALA A 98 1.61 11.97 -14.90
C ALA A 98 2.67 12.58 -13.97
N LEU A 99 3.65 11.77 -13.52
CA LEU A 99 4.79 12.27 -12.75
C LEU A 99 5.57 13.32 -13.53
N TYR A 100 5.85 13.09 -14.81
CA TYR A 100 6.54 14.05 -15.66
C TYR A 100 5.81 15.38 -15.79
N LEU A 101 4.48 15.35 -15.95
CA LEU A 101 3.66 16.56 -16.09
C LEU A 101 3.48 17.33 -14.78
N LEU A 102 3.55 16.65 -13.64
CA LEU A 102 3.30 17.24 -12.32
C LEU A 102 4.60 17.56 -11.55
N SER A 103 5.72 16.98 -11.97
CA SER A 103 7.02 17.18 -11.33
C SER A 103 7.60 18.55 -11.69
N HIS A 104 8.17 19.23 -10.71
CA HIS A 104 9.02 20.41 -10.92
C HIS A 104 10.37 20.03 -11.57
N GLU A 105 10.72 18.74 -11.56
CA GLU A 105 11.97 18.16 -12.07
C GLU A 105 11.67 17.09 -13.14
N PRO A 106 11.44 17.48 -14.42
CA PRO A 106 10.95 16.57 -15.46
C PRO A 106 11.96 15.48 -15.85
N PHE A 107 13.27 15.79 -15.81
CA PHE A 107 14.32 14.80 -16.09
C PHE A 107 14.39 13.71 -15.02
N GLN A 108 14.22 14.07 -13.76
CA GLN A 108 14.17 13.12 -12.65
C GLN A 108 12.92 12.24 -12.74
N ALA A 109 11.78 12.82 -13.10
CA ALA A 109 10.55 12.07 -13.34
C ALA A 109 10.70 11.06 -14.48
N LEU A 110 11.42 11.40 -15.56
CA LEU A 110 11.73 10.46 -16.64
C LEU A 110 12.62 9.31 -16.16
N ALA A 111 13.65 9.59 -15.36
CA ALA A 111 14.53 8.57 -14.80
C ALA A 111 13.77 7.61 -13.86
N VAL A 112 12.90 8.14 -13.00
CA VAL A 112 12.01 7.34 -12.13
C VAL A 112 11.06 6.48 -12.97
N THR A 113 10.50 7.05 -14.04
CA THR A 113 9.62 6.32 -14.97
C THR A 113 10.36 5.15 -15.64
N ALA A 114 11.58 5.39 -16.14
CA ALA A 114 12.39 4.34 -16.74
C ALA A 114 12.72 3.24 -15.74
N ALA A 115 13.07 3.60 -14.50
CA ALA A 115 13.32 2.65 -13.42
C ALA A 115 12.07 1.84 -13.06
N LEU A 116 10.88 2.46 -13.06
CA LEU A 116 9.61 1.80 -12.80
C LEU A 116 9.27 0.79 -13.90
N VAL A 117 9.36 1.20 -15.17
CA VAL A 117 9.11 0.32 -16.33
C VAL A 117 10.09 -0.86 -16.33
N LEU A 118 11.37 -0.61 -16.03
CA LEU A 118 12.38 -1.67 -15.89
C LEU A 118 12.03 -2.61 -14.73
N THR A 119 11.59 -2.08 -13.60
CA THR A 119 11.16 -2.90 -12.45
C THR A 119 9.98 -3.79 -12.82
N VAL A 120 8.97 -3.25 -13.48
CA VAL A 120 7.81 -4.02 -13.98
C VAL A 120 8.26 -5.12 -14.95
N PHE A 121 9.18 -4.80 -15.87
CA PHE A 121 9.76 -5.79 -16.78
C PHE A 121 10.45 -6.92 -16.01
N LEU A 122 11.33 -6.60 -15.05
CA LEU A 122 12.07 -7.59 -14.28
C LEU A 122 11.13 -8.47 -13.45
N LEU A 123 10.15 -7.86 -12.77
CA LEU A 123 9.14 -8.60 -11.99
C LEU A 123 8.32 -9.55 -12.87
N SER A 124 8.01 -9.18 -14.11
CA SER A 124 7.28 -10.06 -15.05
C SER A 124 8.03 -11.34 -15.42
N ARG A 125 9.36 -11.34 -15.28
CA ARG A 125 10.19 -12.51 -15.56
C ARG A 125 10.23 -13.48 -14.39
N LEU A 126 9.88 -13.05 -13.18
CA LEU A 126 9.93 -13.86 -11.98
C LEU A 126 8.86 -14.97 -11.99
N LYS A 127 9.08 -15.99 -11.17
CA LYS A 127 8.08 -17.03 -10.91
C LYS A 127 6.95 -16.43 -10.07
N HIS A 128 5.71 -16.66 -10.51
CA HIS A 128 4.52 -16.24 -9.79
C HIS A 128 4.51 -16.81 -8.36
N ARG A 129 4.18 -15.97 -7.37
CA ARG A 129 4.22 -16.29 -5.93
C ARG A 129 5.62 -16.65 -5.42
N GLY A 130 6.63 -16.10 -6.08
CA GLY A 130 8.01 -16.17 -5.62
C GLY A 130 8.31 -15.07 -4.61
N PHE A 131 9.44 -14.41 -4.83
CA PHE A 131 9.99 -13.37 -3.96
C PHE A 131 9.00 -12.24 -3.59
N THR A 132 8.10 -11.87 -4.51
CA THR A 132 7.06 -10.84 -4.36
C THR A 132 5.98 -11.16 -3.32
N HIS A 133 5.87 -12.42 -2.90
CA HIS A 133 4.88 -12.83 -1.89
C HIS A 133 5.51 -13.10 -0.52
N HIS A 134 6.73 -12.60 -0.31
CA HIS A 134 7.53 -12.78 0.90
C HIS A 134 8.11 -11.46 1.41
N ALA A 135 8.58 -11.46 2.66
CA ALA A 135 9.15 -10.28 3.32
C ALA A 135 10.24 -9.56 2.50
N PRO A 136 11.15 -10.25 1.79
CA PRO A 136 12.12 -9.58 0.93
C PRO A 136 11.49 -8.72 -0.18
N GLY A 137 10.35 -9.13 -0.74
CA GLY A 137 9.58 -8.36 -1.72
C GLY A 137 9.08 -7.03 -1.15
N VAL A 138 8.61 -7.04 0.10
CA VAL A 138 8.16 -5.83 0.81
C VAL A 138 9.33 -4.87 1.04
N VAL A 139 10.48 -5.38 1.46
CA VAL A 139 11.67 -4.55 1.73
C VAL A 139 12.19 -3.88 0.45
N ILE A 140 12.35 -4.66 -0.63
CA ILE A 140 12.78 -4.09 -1.92
C ILE A 140 11.78 -3.05 -2.41
N PHE A 141 10.48 -3.34 -2.30
CA PHE A 141 9.43 -2.40 -2.69
C PHE A 141 9.49 -1.09 -1.89
N ALA A 142 9.67 -1.18 -0.57
CA ALA A 142 9.80 -0.02 0.31
C ALA A 142 11.02 0.85 -0.05
N VAL A 143 12.19 0.23 -0.28
CA VAL A 143 13.41 0.94 -0.66
C VAL A 143 13.25 1.64 -2.00
N LEU A 144 12.66 0.98 -3.00
CA LEU A 144 12.43 1.55 -4.33
C LEU A 144 11.45 2.74 -4.27
N LEU A 145 10.34 2.60 -3.53
CA LEU A 145 9.38 3.70 -3.35
C LEU A 145 10.02 4.89 -2.62
N TYR A 146 10.72 4.64 -1.52
CA TYR A 146 11.38 5.70 -0.76
C TYR A 146 12.39 6.45 -1.62
N ALA A 147 13.28 5.72 -2.32
CA ALA A 147 14.25 6.32 -3.21
C ALA A 147 13.58 7.15 -4.32
N ALA A 148 12.51 6.64 -4.94
CA ALA A 148 11.78 7.36 -5.98
C ALA A 148 11.18 8.67 -5.47
N PHE A 149 10.49 8.65 -4.34
CA PHE A 149 9.85 9.85 -3.79
C PHE A 149 10.83 10.83 -3.15
N SER A 150 11.96 10.35 -2.64
CA SER A 150 13.07 11.21 -2.20
C SER A 150 13.69 11.97 -3.37
N VAL A 151 13.94 11.29 -4.50
CA VAL A 151 14.48 11.95 -5.70
C VAL A 151 13.50 12.99 -6.25
N LEU A 152 12.19 12.71 -6.21
CA LEU A 152 11.16 13.63 -6.67
C LEU A 152 10.84 14.79 -5.70
N ASN A 153 11.60 14.94 -4.60
CA ASN A 153 11.43 16.00 -3.60
C ASN A 153 9.99 16.10 -3.03
N PHE A 154 9.34 14.96 -2.79
CA PHE A 154 8.03 14.94 -2.12
C PHE A 154 8.11 15.49 -0.71
N SER A 155 7.03 16.11 -0.22
CA SER A 155 7.00 16.74 1.11
C SER A 155 7.26 15.75 2.24
N SER A 156 6.79 14.51 2.10
CA SER A 156 7.08 13.41 3.01
C SER A 156 7.22 12.06 2.28
N PRO A 157 8.42 11.72 1.78
CA PRO A 157 8.68 10.45 1.10
C PRO A 157 8.39 9.24 2.00
N VAL A 158 8.56 9.40 3.32
CA VAL A 158 8.27 8.38 4.33
C VAL A 158 6.77 8.05 4.36
N VAL A 159 5.91 9.07 4.38
CA VAL A 159 4.45 8.87 4.43
C VAL A 159 3.95 8.18 3.17
N VAL A 160 4.36 8.68 2.00
CA VAL A 160 3.97 8.08 0.71
C VAL A 160 4.42 6.62 0.61
N THR A 161 5.67 6.34 1.04
CA THR A 161 6.21 4.97 1.10
C THR A 161 5.41 4.09 2.06
N GLY A 162 5.05 4.61 3.23
CA GLY A 162 4.24 3.91 4.22
C GLY A 162 2.90 3.45 3.67
N PHE A 163 2.19 4.32 2.94
CA PHE A 163 0.94 3.95 2.24
C PHE A 163 1.17 2.82 1.22
N GLY A 164 2.23 2.92 0.42
CA GLY A 164 2.57 1.88 -0.55
C GLY A 164 2.85 0.52 0.12
N VAL A 165 3.67 0.52 1.17
CA VAL A 165 4.01 -0.68 1.94
C VAL A 165 2.76 -1.27 2.59
N ALA A 166 1.88 -0.44 3.15
CA ALA A 166 0.63 -0.91 3.75
C ALA A 166 -0.27 -1.58 2.71
N GLY A 167 -0.38 -1.02 1.51
CA GLY A 167 -1.08 -1.67 0.39
C GLY A 167 -0.47 -3.03 0.04
N TYR A 168 0.87 -3.13 -0.02
CA TYR A 168 1.55 -4.39 -0.27
C TYR A 168 1.24 -5.43 0.81
N LEU A 169 1.30 -5.04 2.09
CA LEU A 169 0.98 -5.90 3.22
C LEU A 169 -0.50 -6.32 3.21
N SER A 170 -1.40 -5.43 2.80
CA SER A 170 -2.83 -5.74 2.69
C SER A 170 -3.08 -6.83 1.64
N HIS A 171 -2.32 -6.85 0.54
CA HIS A 171 -2.33 -7.94 -0.44
C HIS A 171 -1.93 -9.27 0.20
N LEU A 172 -0.76 -9.31 0.87
CA LEU A 172 -0.24 -10.53 1.50
C LEU A 172 -1.19 -11.07 2.58
N ALA A 173 -1.75 -10.18 3.39
CA ALA A 173 -2.74 -10.52 4.40
C ALA A 173 -3.97 -11.17 3.76
N ALA A 174 -4.52 -10.58 2.71
CA ALA A 174 -5.69 -11.10 2.03
C ALA A 174 -5.43 -12.48 1.38
N ASP A 175 -4.24 -12.70 0.82
CA ASP A 175 -3.87 -14.00 0.27
C ASP A 175 -3.67 -15.07 1.36
N PHE A 176 -3.11 -14.69 2.51
CA PHE A 176 -3.01 -15.56 3.68
C PHE A 176 -4.39 -15.98 4.21
N PHE A 177 -5.31 -15.02 4.40
CA PHE A 177 -6.66 -15.33 4.89
C PHE A 177 -7.47 -16.16 3.89
N SER A 178 -7.37 -15.85 2.59
CA SER A 178 -8.11 -16.59 1.56
C SER A 178 -7.62 -18.04 1.43
N THR A 179 -6.30 -18.28 1.49
CA THR A 179 -5.72 -19.64 1.46
C THR A 179 -6.06 -20.43 2.73
N ARG A 180 -6.02 -19.79 3.91
CA ARG A 180 -6.43 -20.40 5.18
C ARG A 180 -7.90 -20.81 5.16
N SER A 181 -8.78 -19.94 4.64
CA SER A 181 -10.22 -20.22 4.51
C SER A 181 -10.48 -21.43 3.61
N LYS A 182 -9.89 -21.47 2.40
CA LYS A 182 -10.00 -22.62 1.48
C LYS A 182 -9.52 -23.94 2.12
N ARG A 183 -8.41 -23.91 2.87
CA ARG A 183 -7.90 -25.09 3.59
C ARG A 183 -8.89 -25.59 4.64
N LYS A 184 -9.55 -24.70 5.39
CA LYS A 184 -10.58 -25.07 6.37
C LYS A 184 -11.80 -25.69 5.68
N ALA A 185 -12.30 -25.07 4.61
CA ALA A 185 -13.44 -25.58 3.84
C ALA A 185 -13.17 -26.99 3.26
N ASN A 186 -11.99 -27.22 2.69
CA ASN A 186 -11.60 -28.54 2.16
C ASN A 186 -11.46 -29.61 3.26
N LYS A 187 -11.04 -29.24 4.47
CA LYS A 187 -11.02 -30.17 5.61
C LYS A 187 -12.44 -30.54 6.06
N ALA A 188 -13.34 -29.55 6.12
CA ALA A 188 -14.74 -29.77 6.48
C ALA A 188 -15.46 -30.67 5.46
N SER A 189 -15.29 -30.42 4.16
CA SER A 189 -15.91 -31.24 3.11
C SER A 189 -15.42 -32.69 3.10
N LYS A 190 -14.12 -32.92 3.37
CA LYS A 190 -13.57 -34.27 3.54
C LYS A 190 -14.13 -34.99 4.77
N GLN A 191 -14.44 -34.27 5.85
CA GLN A 191 -15.05 -34.86 7.05
C GLN A 191 -16.53 -35.19 6.87
N THR A 192 -17.29 -34.33 6.19
CA THR A 192 -18.71 -34.60 5.89
C THR A 192 -18.88 -35.70 4.85
N GLY A 193 -18.04 -35.73 3.81
CA GLY A 193 -18.04 -36.83 2.82
C GLY A 193 -17.71 -38.20 3.42
N LYS A 194 -16.80 -38.25 4.41
CA LYS A 194 -16.50 -39.49 5.16
C LYS A 194 -17.61 -39.93 6.11
N ARG A 195 -18.47 -39.01 6.56
CA ARG A 195 -19.64 -39.32 7.41
C ARG A 195 -20.84 -39.78 6.59
N ALA A 196 -20.99 -39.31 5.36
CA ALA A 196 -22.06 -39.72 4.46
C ALA A 196 -21.84 -41.10 3.80
N SER A 197 -20.63 -41.65 3.87
CA SER A 197 -20.28 -42.97 3.31
C SER A 197 -20.22 -44.10 4.36
N LYS A 198 -20.73 -43.85 5.57
CA LYS A 198 -20.85 -44.81 6.67
C LYS A 198 -22.31 -44.97 7.01
#